data_AF-A0A957KSF7-F1
#
_entry.id   AF-A0A957KSF7-F1
#
_cell.length_a   1.000
_cell.length_b   1.000
_cell.length_c   1.000
_cell.angle_alpha   90.00
_cell.angle_beta   90.00
_cell.angle_gamma   90.00
#
_symmetry.space_group_name_H-M   'P 1'
#
loop_
_entity.id
_entity.type
_entity.pdbx_description
1 polymer ?
#
loop_
_entity_poly.entity_id
_entity_poly.type
_entity_poly.pdbx_seq_one_letter_code
_entity_poly.pdbx_strand_id
1 'polypeptide(L)'
;MSATERRNQLLVLGALIEIYAILVFLTYTVFSSAIAEMAGGALPATASPDDWVFALISAAFVVVIYGLAGLAGFWFARKLGRPGIYRVGAGWKELFWLPLLIGVVVGVLLVLGDRLFMWAGDLPPLPHPGFPFSLVASASAGIGEEILFRGFVMGLWAFLLNLVLRRWRMTHLALWIANIIAALAFAAGHLPTVLVLYGASSPAELPGLLVAEIFVLNAIVSLAAGWRYMTSGLVAAIGIHFWADIVWHVIWPLV
;
A
#
# COMPACT_ATOMS: atom_id res chain seq x y z
N MET A 1 26.21 1.16 7.33
CA MET A 1 25.57 -0.16 7.17
C MET A 1 26.63 -1.18 6.79
N SER A 2 26.84 -2.19 7.64
CA SER A 2 27.78 -3.28 7.39
C SER A 2 27.31 -4.20 6.24
N ALA A 3 28.19 -5.06 5.74
CA ALA A 3 27.83 -6.04 4.70
C ALA A 3 26.75 -7.02 5.22
N THR A 4 26.88 -7.45 6.47
CA THR A 4 25.91 -8.33 7.13
C THR A 4 24.54 -7.67 7.28
N GLU A 5 24.49 -6.41 7.75
CA GLU A 5 23.23 -5.66 7.84
C GLU A 5 22.56 -5.51 6.47
N ARG A 6 23.34 -5.23 5.42
CA ARG A 6 22.81 -5.13 4.06
C ARG A 6 22.21 -6.45 3.59
N ARG A 7 22.91 -7.56 3.82
CA ARG A 7 22.41 -8.89 3.47
C ARG A 7 21.10 -9.19 4.19
N ASN A 8 21.03 -8.91 5.49
CA ASN A 8 19.82 -9.16 6.29
C ASN A 8 18.63 -8.32 5.82
N GLN A 9 18.84 -7.04 5.47
CA GLN A 9 17.77 -6.24 4.88
C GLN A 9 17.26 -6.80 3.54
N LEU A 10 18.16 -7.27 2.67
CA LEU A 10 17.78 -7.88 1.40
C LEU A 10 17.05 -9.22 1.59
N LEU A 11 17.41 -10.00 2.60
CA LEU A 11 16.69 -11.22 2.96
C LEU A 11 15.26 -10.91 3.42
N VAL A 12 15.06 -9.87 4.24
CA VAL A 12 13.72 -9.43 4.65
C VAL A 12 12.92 -8.93 3.45
N LEU A 13 13.53 -8.15 2.55
CA LEU A 13 12.86 -7.73 1.31
C LEU A 13 12.46 -8.93 0.46
N GLY A 14 13.35 -9.91 0.28
CA GLY A 14 13.07 -11.15 -0.46
C GLY A 14 11.89 -11.93 0.13
N ALA A 15 11.86 -12.08 1.46
CA ALA A 15 10.75 -12.73 2.15
C ALA A 15 9.43 -11.97 1.98
N LEU A 16 9.43 -10.64 2.03
CA LEU A 16 8.24 -9.82 1.78
C LEU A 16 7.71 -10.02 0.36
N ILE A 17 8.59 -10.04 -0.65
CA ILE A 17 8.21 -10.27 -2.06
C ILE A 17 7.66 -11.69 -2.24
N GLU A 18 8.28 -12.70 -1.62
CA GLU A 18 7.81 -14.08 -1.67
C GLU A 18 6.42 -14.23 -1.04
N ILE A 19 6.21 -13.66 0.15
CA ILE A 19 4.90 -13.62 0.80
C ILE A 19 3.89 -12.93 -0.11
N TYR A 20 4.22 -11.78 -0.69
CA TYR A 20 3.31 -11.07 -1.58
C TYR A 20 2.98 -11.87 -2.84
N ALA A 21 3.95 -12.56 -3.45
CA ALA A 21 3.71 -13.43 -4.60
C ALA A 21 2.79 -14.61 -4.25
N ILE A 22 2.95 -15.21 -3.06
CA ILE A 22 2.05 -16.25 -2.55
C ILE A 22 0.64 -15.69 -2.34
N LEU A 23 0.50 -14.52 -1.73
CA LEU A 23 -0.82 -13.91 -1.50
C LEU A 23 -1.54 -13.55 -2.82
N VAL A 24 -0.80 -13.09 -3.83
CA VAL A 24 -1.34 -12.85 -5.18
C VAL A 24 -1.75 -14.16 -5.84
N PHE A 25 -0.95 -15.22 -5.68
CA PHE A 25 -1.32 -16.54 -6.18
C PHE A 25 -2.62 -17.04 -5.52
N LEU A 26 -2.74 -16.92 -4.19
CA LEU A 26 -3.95 -17.31 -3.44
C LEU A 26 -5.16 -16.46 -3.84
N THR A 27 -4.96 -15.16 -4.07
CA THR A 27 -6.01 -14.25 -4.55
C THR A 27 -6.68 -14.79 -5.81
N TYR A 28 -5.90 -15.23 -6.81
CA TYR A 28 -6.45 -15.71 -8.07
C TYR A 28 -6.82 -17.20 -8.12
N THR A 29 -6.36 -18.01 -7.17
CA THR A 29 -6.68 -19.47 -7.13
C THR A 29 -7.75 -19.84 -6.11
N VAL A 30 -7.75 -19.18 -4.95
CA VAL A 30 -8.65 -19.50 -3.82
C VAL A 30 -9.76 -18.48 -3.71
N PHE A 31 -9.49 -17.21 -4.04
CA PHE A 31 -10.43 -16.09 -3.82
C PHE A 31 -10.96 -15.48 -5.12
N SER A 32 -10.83 -16.15 -6.26
CA SER A 32 -11.31 -15.62 -7.55
C SER A 32 -12.80 -15.30 -7.55
N SER A 33 -13.62 -16.11 -6.88
CA SER A 33 -15.06 -15.83 -6.71
C SER A 33 -15.33 -14.57 -5.89
N ALA A 34 -14.55 -14.33 -4.82
CA ALA A 34 -14.69 -13.13 -3.99
C ALA A 34 -14.31 -11.86 -4.76
N ILE A 35 -13.32 -11.94 -5.65
CA ILE A 35 -12.96 -10.84 -6.56
C ILE A 35 -14.10 -10.57 -7.54
N ALA A 36 -14.67 -11.62 -8.14
CA ALA A 36 -15.77 -11.48 -9.09
C ALA A 36 -17.02 -10.87 -8.45
N GLU A 37 -17.35 -11.27 -7.22
CA GLU A 37 -18.44 -10.72 -6.43
C GLU A 37 -18.23 -9.22 -6.13
N MET A 38 -17.03 -8.85 -5.69
CA MET A 38 -16.67 -7.45 -5.44
C MET A 38 -16.71 -6.59 -6.71
N ALA A 39 -16.41 -7.17 -7.87
CA ALA A 39 -16.50 -6.51 -9.18
C ALA A 39 -17.92 -6.50 -9.78
N GLY A 40 -18.96 -6.84 -9.01
CA GLY A 40 -20.35 -6.85 -9.48
C GLY A 40 -20.64 -7.94 -10.53
N GLY A 41 -19.87 -9.03 -10.55
CA GLY A 41 -20.01 -10.12 -11.52
C GLY A 41 -19.45 -9.80 -12.92
N ALA A 42 -18.72 -8.69 -13.07
CA ALA A 42 -18.09 -8.30 -14.34
C ALA A 42 -16.93 -9.24 -14.77
N LEU A 43 -16.38 -9.99 -13.82
CA LEU A 43 -15.39 -11.05 -14.08
C LEU A 43 -16.10 -12.40 -14.15
N PRO A 44 -15.66 -13.34 -15.01
CA PRO A 44 -16.25 -14.67 -15.08
C PRO A 44 -16.25 -15.31 -13.69
N ALA A 45 -17.44 -15.61 -13.15
CA ALA A 45 -17.62 -16.15 -11.81
C ALA A 45 -17.14 -17.61 -11.66
N THR A 46 -16.88 -18.28 -12.78
CA THR A 46 -16.33 -19.64 -12.82
C THR A 46 -14.83 -19.58 -13.04
N ALA A 47 -14.09 -20.18 -12.12
CA ALA A 47 -12.66 -20.40 -12.28
C ALA A 47 -12.39 -21.09 -13.62
N SER A 48 -11.57 -20.47 -14.47
CA SER A 48 -11.08 -21.13 -15.68
C SER A 48 -10.13 -22.26 -15.26
N PRO A 49 -10.05 -23.38 -15.99
CA PRO A 49 -8.95 -24.34 -15.84
C PRO A 49 -7.55 -23.70 -15.88
N ASP A 50 -7.46 -22.46 -16.40
CA ASP A 50 -6.25 -21.66 -16.52
C ASP A 50 -6.02 -20.66 -15.36
N ASP A 51 -6.89 -20.60 -14.34
CA ASP A 51 -6.77 -19.63 -13.23
C ASP A 51 -5.44 -19.77 -12.48
N TRP A 52 -4.95 -21.00 -12.30
CA TRP A 52 -3.65 -21.26 -11.68
C TRP A 52 -2.49 -20.80 -12.57
N VAL A 53 -2.65 -20.81 -13.91
CA VAL A 53 -1.66 -20.27 -14.85
C VAL A 53 -1.62 -18.75 -14.73
N PHE A 54 -2.79 -18.10 -14.74
CA PHE A 54 -2.88 -16.66 -14.55
C PHE A 54 -2.34 -16.23 -13.17
N ALA A 55 -2.65 -16.98 -12.12
CA ALA A 55 -2.12 -16.76 -10.78
C ALA A 55 -0.60 -16.91 -10.74
N LEU A 56 -0.03 -17.93 -11.40
CA LEU A 56 1.41 -18.14 -11.47
C LEU A 56 2.12 -17.03 -12.25
N ILE A 57 1.54 -16.61 -13.38
CA ILE A 57 2.03 -15.46 -14.17
C ILE A 57 2.00 -14.19 -13.31
N SER A 58 0.90 -13.93 -12.61
CA SER A 58 0.75 -12.78 -11.73
C SER A 58 1.76 -12.80 -10.58
N ALA A 59 1.98 -13.94 -9.95
CA ALA A 59 3.00 -14.14 -8.91
C ALA A 59 4.42 -13.93 -9.47
N ALA A 60 4.70 -14.40 -10.69
CA ALA A 60 5.98 -14.13 -11.36
C ALA A 60 6.18 -12.64 -11.66
N PHE A 61 5.13 -11.94 -12.10
CA PHE A 61 5.15 -10.48 -12.26
C PHE A 61 5.42 -9.77 -10.93
N VAL A 62 4.85 -10.25 -9.82
CA VAL A 62 5.18 -9.73 -8.49
C VAL A 62 6.67 -9.84 -8.22
N VAL A 63 7.26 -11.02 -8.38
CA VAL A 63 8.69 -11.24 -8.12
C VAL A 63 9.56 -10.31 -8.97
N VAL A 64 9.24 -10.14 -10.25
CA VAL A 64 10.02 -9.30 -11.16
C VAL A 64 9.80 -7.81 -10.87
N ILE A 65 8.56 -7.33 -10.95
CA ILE A 65 8.27 -5.89 -10.88
C ILE A 65 8.48 -5.35 -9.47
N TYR A 66 7.92 -6.01 -8.45
CA TYR A 66 8.08 -5.57 -7.06
C TYR A 66 9.47 -5.90 -6.52
N GLY A 67 10.14 -6.92 -7.05
CA GLY A 67 11.56 -7.15 -6.78
C GLY A 67 12.44 -6.02 -7.28
N LEU A 68 12.28 -5.60 -8.54
CA LEU A 68 13.01 -4.47 -9.10
C LEU A 68 12.67 -3.16 -8.38
N ALA A 69 11.40 -2.89 -8.12
CA ALA A 69 10.95 -1.70 -7.39
C ALA A 69 11.51 -1.67 -5.96
N GLY A 70 11.47 -2.81 -5.25
CA GLY A 70 12.00 -2.96 -3.90
C GLY A 70 13.53 -2.78 -3.84
N LEU A 71 14.27 -3.34 -4.80
CA LEU A 71 15.72 -3.15 -4.91
C LEU A 71 16.08 -1.69 -5.22
N ALA A 72 15.35 -1.05 -6.12
CA ALA A 72 15.50 0.38 -6.41
C ALA A 72 15.18 1.24 -5.18
N GLY A 73 14.08 0.95 -4.49
CA GLY A 73 13.69 1.61 -3.25
C GLY A 73 14.75 1.49 -2.15
N PHE A 74 15.27 0.28 -1.93
CA PHE A 74 16.37 0.05 -1.00
C PHE A 74 17.64 0.81 -1.39
N TRP A 75 17.93 0.91 -2.69
CA TRP A 75 19.03 1.73 -3.19
C TRP A 75 18.82 3.22 -2.89
N PHE A 76 17.64 3.78 -3.17
CA PHE A 76 17.31 5.18 -2.89
C PHE A 76 17.44 5.49 -1.39
N ALA A 77 16.88 4.64 -0.53
CA ALA A 77 16.95 4.81 0.92
C ALA A 77 18.39 4.95 1.42
N ARG A 78 19.30 4.09 0.93
CA ARG A 78 20.72 4.19 1.30
C ARG A 78 21.37 5.47 0.80
N LYS A 79 21.06 5.91 -0.42
CA LYS A 79 21.57 7.19 -0.95
C LYS A 79 21.07 8.40 -0.17
N LEU A 80 19.89 8.29 0.44
CA LEU A 80 19.25 9.33 1.26
C LEU A 80 19.58 9.23 2.75
N GLY A 81 20.42 8.25 3.16
CA GLY A 81 20.74 8.00 4.56
C GLY A 81 19.53 7.56 5.40
N ARG A 82 18.54 6.92 4.77
CA ARG A 82 17.32 6.40 5.41
C ARG A 82 17.48 4.92 5.79
N PRO A 83 16.64 4.39 6.70
CA PRO A 83 16.74 3.02 7.20
C PRO A 83 16.76 1.93 6.12
N GLY A 84 16.00 2.09 5.03
CA GLY A 84 15.81 1.07 4.02
C GLY A 84 14.62 0.17 4.36
N ILE A 85 14.86 -1.14 4.44
CA ILE A 85 13.82 -2.14 4.72
C ILE A 85 13.37 -2.08 6.18
N TYR A 86 14.32 -1.88 7.10
CA TYR A 86 14.04 -1.65 8.51
C TYR A 86 15.21 -0.88 9.14
N ARG A 87 14.97 -0.20 10.26
CA ARG A 87 16.02 0.45 11.03
C ARG A 87 16.81 -0.59 11.83
N VAL A 88 18.10 -0.69 11.54
CA VAL A 88 19.01 -1.59 12.28
C VAL A 88 19.01 -1.21 13.77
N GLY A 89 18.84 -2.20 14.63
CA GLY A 89 18.71 -2.00 16.08
C GLY A 89 17.30 -1.65 16.57
N ALA A 90 16.32 -1.50 15.67
CA ALA A 90 14.93 -1.34 16.05
C ALA A 90 14.38 -2.65 16.65
N GLY A 91 13.70 -2.53 17.79
CA GLY A 91 13.00 -3.64 18.42
C GLY A 91 11.50 -3.69 18.07
N TRP A 92 10.79 -4.60 18.70
CA TRP A 92 9.34 -4.83 18.51
C TRP A 92 8.47 -3.59 18.72
N LYS A 93 8.84 -2.71 19.68
CA LYS A 93 8.12 -1.45 19.89
C LYS A 93 8.01 -0.64 18.60
N GLU A 94 9.09 -0.59 17.83
CA GLU A 94 9.19 0.30 16.68
C GLU A 94 8.71 -0.35 15.38
N LEU A 95 8.97 -1.66 15.23
CA LEU A 95 8.65 -2.41 14.02
C LEU A 95 7.25 -3.03 14.05
N PHE A 96 6.63 -3.15 15.23
CA PHE A 96 5.32 -3.78 15.38
C PHE A 96 4.32 -2.94 16.18
N TRP A 97 4.59 -2.64 17.45
CA TRP A 97 3.58 -2.01 18.33
C TRP A 97 3.22 -0.58 17.93
N LEU A 98 4.21 0.24 17.56
CA LEU A 98 3.94 1.60 17.06
C LEU A 98 3.19 1.57 15.71
N PRO A 99 3.63 0.79 14.70
CA PRO A 99 2.85 0.61 13.47
C PRO A 99 1.42 0.12 13.72
N LEU A 100 1.21 -0.82 14.64
CA LEU A 100 -0.12 -1.28 15.03
C LEU A 100 -0.97 -0.15 15.60
N LEU A 101 -0.45 0.58 16.60
CA LEU A 101 -1.20 1.68 17.21
C LEU A 101 -1.56 2.76 16.19
N ILE A 102 -0.59 3.16 15.36
CA ILE A 102 -0.82 4.18 14.33
C ILE A 102 -1.80 3.67 13.27
N GLY A 103 -1.64 2.42 12.81
CA GLY A 103 -2.52 1.79 11.83
C GLY A 103 -3.95 1.70 12.34
N VAL A 104 -4.16 1.28 13.60
CA VAL A 104 -5.50 1.26 14.21
C VAL A 104 -6.12 2.66 14.25
N VAL A 105 -5.36 3.67 14.68
CA VAL A 105 -5.85 5.07 14.69
C VAL A 105 -6.21 5.53 13.28
N VAL A 106 -5.34 5.28 12.30
CA VAL A 106 -5.59 5.62 10.89
C VAL A 106 -6.82 4.88 10.36
N GLY A 107 -6.97 3.59 10.64
CA GLY A 107 -8.13 2.80 10.21
C GLY A 107 -9.44 3.31 10.82
N VAL A 108 -9.43 3.73 12.09
CA VAL A 108 -10.60 4.41 12.68
C VAL A 108 -10.89 5.74 11.97
N LEU A 109 -9.87 6.52 11.61
CA LEU A 109 -10.05 7.74 10.84
C LEU A 109 -10.61 7.47 9.44
N LEU A 110 -10.26 6.35 8.79
CA LEU A 110 -10.86 5.93 7.53
C LEU A 110 -12.36 5.67 7.71
N VAL A 111 -12.74 4.89 8.72
CA VAL A 111 -14.15 4.62 9.06
C VAL A 111 -14.91 5.92 9.30
N LEU A 112 -14.41 6.79 10.16
CA LEU A 112 -15.08 8.06 10.45
C LEU A 112 -15.15 8.98 9.22
N GLY A 113 -14.10 8.96 8.39
CA GLY A 113 -14.02 9.74 7.17
C GLY A 113 -15.06 9.30 6.14
N ASP A 114 -15.13 8.01 5.82
CA ASP A 114 -16.14 7.44 4.92
C ASP A 114 -17.56 7.79 5.40
N ARG A 115 -17.85 7.58 6.69
CA ARG A 115 -19.15 7.94 7.28
C ARG A 115 -19.48 9.42 7.14
N LEU A 116 -18.48 10.30 7.26
CA LEU A 116 -18.65 11.74 7.08
C LEU A 116 -18.91 12.10 5.60
N PHE A 117 -18.19 11.52 4.66
CA PHE A 117 -18.39 11.75 3.22
C PHE A 117 -19.74 11.21 2.73
N MET A 118 -20.13 10.01 3.17
CA MET A 118 -21.47 9.46 2.96
C MET A 118 -22.56 10.42 3.47
N TRP A 119 -22.41 10.93 4.70
CA TRP A 119 -23.37 11.87 5.27
C TRP A 119 -23.42 13.21 4.52
N ALA A 120 -22.27 13.73 4.10
CA ALA A 120 -22.18 15.01 3.40
C ALA A 120 -22.66 14.96 1.95
N GLY A 121 -22.63 13.77 1.33
CA GLY A 121 -22.77 13.59 -0.12
C GLY A 121 -23.88 12.66 -0.59
N ASP A 122 -24.57 11.96 0.32
CA ASP A 122 -25.44 10.83 0.01
C ASP A 122 -24.75 9.78 -0.88
N LEU A 123 -23.46 9.55 -0.61
CA LEU A 123 -22.63 8.59 -1.34
C LEU A 123 -22.93 7.16 -0.84
N PRO A 124 -22.92 6.15 -1.74
CA PRO A 124 -22.99 4.76 -1.32
C PRO A 124 -21.71 4.39 -0.52
N PRO A 125 -21.78 3.40 0.38
CA PRO A 125 -20.62 2.95 1.12
C PRO A 125 -19.57 2.37 0.16
N LEU A 126 -18.30 2.59 0.47
CA LEU A 126 -17.20 1.97 -0.29
C LEU A 126 -17.26 0.44 -0.14
N PRO A 127 -17.06 -0.33 -1.23
CA PRO A 127 -17.11 -1.78 -1.15
C PRO A 127 -15.88 -2.33 -0.42
N HIS A 128 -16.10 -3.35 0.40
CA HIS A 128 -15.05 -4.07 1.12
C HIS A 128 -14.97 -5.52 0.63
N PRO A 129 -13.77 -6.12 0.53
CA PRO A 129 -13.64 -7.54 0.29
C PRO A 129 -14.30 -8.36 1.41
N GLY A 130 -14.98 -9.45 1.07
CA GLY A 130 -15.61 -10.33 2.05
C GLY A 130 -14.58 -11.12 2.88
N PHE A 131 -14.93 -11.49 4.12
CA PHE A 131 -14.09 -12.37 4.93
C PHE A 131 -14.15 -13.83 4.41
N PRO A 132 -13.02 -14.57 4.31
CA PRO A 132 -11.69 -14.23 4.78
C PRO A 132 -10.76 -13.57 3.74
N PHE A 133 -11.25 -13.28 2.53
CA PHE A 133 -10.45 -12.63 1.49
C PHE A 133 -9.92 -11.26 1.94
N SER A 134 -10.69 -10.51 2.73
CA SER A 134 -10.25 -9.24 3.30
C SER A 134 -8.90 -9.30 4.01
N LEU A 135 -8.61 -10.37 4.76
CA LEU A 135 -7.31 -10.53 5.42
C LEU A 135 -6.16 -10.69 4.41
N VAL A 136 -6.40 -11.44 3.34
CA VAL A 136 -5.42 -11.67 2.26
C VAL A 136 -5.21 -10.40 1.45
N ALA A 137 -6.28 -9.67 1.15
CA ALA A 137 -6.24 -8.38 0.48
C ALA A 137 -5.46 -7.34 1.31
N SER A 138 -5.73 -7.21 2.62
CA SER A 138 -5.00 -6.30 3.52
C SER A 138 -3.51 -6.62 3.61
N ALA A 139 -3.14 -7.91 3.71
CA ALA A 139 -1.75 -8.31 3.72
C ALA A 139 -1.05 -8.04 2.38
N SER A 140 -1.75 -8.29 1.27
CA SER A 140 -1.25 -8.05 -0.09
C SER A 140 -1.02 -6.57 -0.36
N ALA A 141 -2.02 -5.73 -0.07
CA ALA A 141 -1.97 -4.28 -0.22
C ALA A 141 -0.89 -3.68 0.68
N GLY A 142 -0.89 -4.04 1.96
CA GLY A 142 0.09 -3.59 2.93
C GLY A 142 1.53 -3.88 2.52
N ILE A 143 1.83 -5.01 1.86
CA ILE A 143 3.19 -5.31 1.38
C ILE A 143 3.47 -4.67 0.02
N GLY A 144 2.63 -4.97 -0.97
CA GLY A 144 2.85 -4.58 -2.36
C GLY A 144 2.87 -3.07 -2.53
N GLU A 145 1.84 -2.40 -2.03
CA GLU A 145 1.69 -0.96 -2.21
C GLU A 145 2.78 -0.18 -1.46
N GLU A 146 3.25 -0.66 -0.31
CA GLU A 146 4.36 -0.02 0.39
C GLU A 146 5.70 -0.18 -0.34
N ILE A 147 5.96 -1.36 -0.93
CA ILE A 147 7.15 -1.55 -1.79
C ILE A 147 7.11 -0.54 -2.94
N LEU A 148 5.96 -0.40 -3.60
CA LEU A 148 5.80 0.48 -4.75
C LEU A 148 5.83 1.96 -4.36
N PHE A 149 4.99 2.40 -3.43
CA PHE A 149 4.80 3.81 -3.15
C PHE A 149 5.81 4.39 -2.16
N ARG A 150 6.21 3.65 -1.12
CA ARG A 150 7.17 4.13 -0.10
C ARG A 150 8.59 3.75 -0.46
N GLY A 151 8.80 2.50 -0.87
CA GLY A 151 10.09 2.05 -1.40
C GLY A 151 10.47 2.83 -2.66
N PHE A 152 9.70 2.65 -3.74
CA PHE A 152 10.07 3.15 -5.06
C PHE A 152 9.64 4.61 -5.34
N VAL A 153 8.35 4.94 -5.36
CA VAL A 153 7.86 6.28 -5.77
C VAL A 153 8.39 7.38 -4.86
N MET A 154 8.19 7.25 -3.55
CA MET A 154 8.73 8.21 -2.57
C MET A 154 10.26 8.24 -2.62
N GLY A 155 10.93 7.08 -2.73
CA GLY A 155 12.37 6.99 -2.83
C GLY A 155 12.95 7.71 -4.04
N LEU A 156 12.34 7.53 -5.22
CA LEU A 156 12.70 8.17 -6.47
C LEU A 156 12.57 9.69 -6.37
N TRP A 157 11.40 10.19 -5.95
CA TRP A 157 11.18 11.63 -5.85
C TRP A 157 12.05 12.26 -4.77
N ALA A 158 12.22 11.61 -3.62
CA ALA A 158 13.13 12.10 -2.59
C ALA A 158 14.57 12.16 -3.09
N PHE A 159 15.01 11.15 -3.86
CA PHE A 159 16.34 11.12 -4.45
C PHE A 159 16.54 12.28 -5.43
N LEU A 160 15.63 12.45 -6.41
CA LEU A 160 15.71 13.51 -7.41
C LEU A 160 15.68 14.90 -6.77
N LEU A 161 14.75 15.14 -5.84
CA LEU A 161 14.67 16.41 -5.09
C LEU A 161 15.94 16.66 -4.29
N ASN A 162 16.50 15.63 -3.65
CA ASN A 162 17.72 15.75 -2.86
C ASN A 162 18.97 16.02 -3.72
N LEU A 163 19.01 15.62 -5.00
CA LEU A 163 20.10 16.02 -5.90
C LEU A 163 20.26 17.54 -5.99
N VAL A 164 19.13 18.26 -5.96
CA VAL A 164 19.06 19.71 -6.05
C VAL A 164 19.12 20.35 -4.67
N LEU A 165 18.31 19.86 -3.72
CA LEU A 165 18.08 20.50 -2.42
C LEU A 165 19.22 20.28 -1.40
N ARG A 166 20.07 19.26 -1.58
CA ARG A 166 21.17 18.96 -0.65
C ARG A 166 22.18 20.10 -0.49
N ARG A 167 22.36 20.95 -1.52
CA ARG A 167 23.31 22.09 -1.46
C ARG A 167 22.92 23.13 -0.40
N TRP A 168 21.65 23.15 0.01
CA TRP A 168 21.13 23.98 1.10
C TRP A 168 20.80 23.19 2.36
N ARG A 169 21.28 21.93 2.48
CA ARG A 169 21.02 21.04 3.62
C ARG A 169 19.52 20.75 3.84
N MET A 170 18.69 20.79 2.79
CA MET A 170 17.23 20.63 2.87
C MET A 170 16.73 19.21 2.56
N THR A 171 17.50 18.16 2.89
CA THR A 171 17.11 16.76 2.64
C THR A 171 15.81 16.39 3.36
N HIS A 172 15.55 16.93 4.55
CA HIS A 172 14.29 16.69 5.26
C HIS A 172 13.07 17.23 4.49
N LEU A 173 13.19 18.42 3.89
CA LEU A 173 12.14 18.98 3.04
C LEU A 173 11.93 18.11 1.79
N ALA A 174 13.02 17.66 1.15
CA ALA A 174 12.94 16.77 -0.01
C ALA A 174 12.14 15.49 0.28
N LEU A 175 12.34 14.91 1.47
CA LEU A 175 11.62 13.71 1.90
C LEU A 175 10.13 13.96 2.13
N TRP A 176 9.75 15.08 2.75
CA TRP A 176 8.34 15.41 2.97
C TRP A 176 7.61 15.75 1.67
N ILE A 177 8.24 16.49 0.76
CA ILE A 177 7.68 16.74 -0.58
C ILE A 177 7.47 15.40 -1.31
N ALA A 178 8.46 14.50 -1.26
CA ALA A 178 8.33 13.18 -1.86
C ALA A 178 7.24 12.32 -1.21
N ASN A 179 7.05 12.44 0.12
CA ASN A 179 5.97 11.77 0.84
C ASN A 179 4.59 12.27 0.35
N ILE A 180 4.43 13.57 0.17
CA ILE A 180 3.19 14.17 -0.38
C ILE A 180 2.96 13.71 -1.81
N ILE A 181 3.99 13.72 -2.67
CA ILE A 181 3.87 13.21 -4.05
C ILE A 181 3.45 11.74 -4.05
N ALA A 182 4.08 10.91 -3.21
CA ALA A 182 3.73 9.50 -3.09
C ALA A 182 2.31 9.29 -2.55
N ALA A 183 1.84 10.13 -1.62
CA ALA A 183 0.46 10.08 -1.11
C ALA A 183 -0.58 10.41 -2.17
N LEU A 184 -0.32 11.43 -3.00
CA LEU A 184 -1.18 11.78 -4.12
C LEU A 184 -1.16 10.69 -5.21
N ALA A 185 0.01 10.12 -5.50
CA ALA A 185 0.13 9.01 -6.44
C ALA A 185 -0.56 7.74 -5.93
N PHE A 186 -0.48 7.47 -4.63
CA PHE A 186 -1.14 6.36 -3.95
C PHE A 186 -2.66 6.49 -4.04
N ALA A 187 -3.21 7.65 -3.70
CA ALA A 187 -4.62 7.97 -3.90
C ALA A 187 -5.06 7.83 -5.36
N ALA A 188 -4.29 8.39 -6.30
CA ALA A 188 -4.59 8.27 -7.73
C ALA A 188 -4.54 6.82 -8.23
N GLY A 189 -3.67 5.99 -7.64
CA GLY A 189 -3.56 4.56 -7.93
C GLY A 189 -4.84 3.76 -7.65
N HIS A 190 -5.76 4.30 -6.84
CA HIS A 190 -7.04 3.67 -6.53
C HIS A 190 -8.15 4.03 -7.53
N LEU A 191 -7.97 5.09 -8.34
CA LEU A 191 -8.99 5.50 -9.31
C LEU A 191 -9.40 4.40 -10.30
N PRO A 192 -8.48 3.59 -10.87
CA PRO A 192 -8.89 2.51 -11.78
C PRO A 192 -9.89 1.54 -11.14
N THR A 193 -9.67 1.15 -9.88
CA THR A 193 -10.60 0.26 -9.16
C THR A 193 -11.94 0.96 -8.91
N VAL A 194 -11.93 2.24 -8.53
CA VAL A 194 -13.16 3.02 -8.35
C VAL A 194 -13.95 3.15 -9.65
N LEU A 195 -13.27 3.37 -10.78
CA LEU A 195 -13.92 3.43 -12.09
C LEU A 195 -14.64 2.11 -12.43
N VAL A 196 -13.99 0.97 -12.18
CA VAL A 196 -14.61 -0.35 -12.39
C VAL A 196 -15.83 -0.53 -11.48
N LEU A 197 -15.70 -0.19 -10.20
CA LEU A 197 -16.77 -0.37 -9.21
C LEU A 197 -17.99 0.52 -9.48
N TYR A 198 -17.79 1.71 -10.04
CA TYR A 198 -18.86 2.66 -10.38
C TYR A 198 -19.30 2.59 -11.85
N GLY A 199 -18.75 1.66 -12.65
CA GLY A 199 -19.05 1.55 -14.07
C GLY A 199 -18.71 2.80 -14.89
N ALA A 200 -17.74 3.60 -14.43
CA ALA A 200 -17.32 4.85 -15.05
C ALA A 200 -16.17 4.60 -16.04
N SER A 201 -16.19 5.29 -17.17
CA SER A 201 -15.15 5.18 -18.21
C SER A 201 -14.00 6.16 -17.97
N SER A 202 -14.25 7.22 -17.20
CA SER A 202 -13.26 8.26 -16.89
C SER A 202 -13.51 8.89 -15.51
N PRO A 203 -12.46 9.45 -14.85
CA PRO A 203 -12.64 10.13 -13.57
C PRO A 203 -13.60 11.33 -13.61
N ALA A 204 -13.86 11.89 -14.80
CA ALA A 204 -14.80 13.00 -14.98
C ALA A 204 -16.27 12.59 -14.80
N GLU A 205 -16.58 11.29 -14.88
CA GLU A 205 -17.91 10.73 -14.65
C GLU A 205 -18.19 10.44 -13.17
N LEU A 206 -17.16 10.46 -12.32
CA LEU A 206 -17.30 10.24 -10.89
C LEU A 206 -17.80 11.52 -10.18
N PRO A 207 -18.63 11.40 -9.12
CA PRO A 207 -18.95 12.53 -8.27
C PRO A 207 -17.68 13.17 -7.70
N GLY A 208 -17.54 14.49 -7.82
CA GLY A 208 -16.35 15.19 -7.33
C GLY A 208 -16.07 14.97 -5.85
N LEU A 209 -17.13 14.78 -5.04
CA LEU A 209 -17.03 14.47 -3.62
C LEU A 209 -16.46 13.05 -3.37
N LEU A 210 -16.81 12.07 -4.20
CA LEU A 210 -16.22 10.72 -4.15
C LEU A 210 -14.73 10.76 -4.51
N VAL A 211 -14.35 11.53 -5.54
CA VAL A 211 -12.93 11.71 -5.87
C VAL A 211 -12.18 12.35 -4.70
N ALA A 212 -12.78 13.35 -4.04
CA ALA A 212 -12.20 13.96 -2.86
C ALA A 212 -12.07 12.98 -1.69
N GLU A 213 -13.07 12.15 -1.44
CA GLU A 213 -13.05 11.08 -0.44
C GLU A 213 -11.89 10.11 -0.68
N ILE A 214 -11.79 9.55 -1.88
CA ILE A 214 -10.71 8.62 -2.26
C ILE A 214 -9.35 9.27 -2.04
N PHE A 215 -9.17 10.54 -2.41
CA PHE A 215 -7.90 11.23 -2.21
C PHE A 215 -7.58 11.51 -0.73
N VAL A 216 -8.56 11.98 0.04
CA VAL A 216 -8.35 12.32 1.45
C VAL A 216 -8.04 11.07 2.27
N LEU A 217 -8.87 10.03 2.14
CA LEU A 217 -8.74 8.79 2.92
C LEU A 217 -7.41 8.09 2.63
N ASN A 218 -7.08 7.89 1.34
CA ASN A 218 -5.83 7.24 0.95
C ASN A 218 -4.58 8.09 1.28
N ALA A 219 -4.66 9.42 1.18
CA ALA A 219 -3.54 10.28 1.54
C ALA A 219 -3.21 10.20 3.04
N ILE A 220 -4.20 10.06 3.93
CA ILE A 220 -3.97 9.92 5.37
C ILE A 220 -3.15 8.66 5.68
N VAL A 221 -3.53 7.51 5.10
CA VAL A 221 -2.77 6.25 5.23
C VAL A 221 -1.35 6.45 4.70
N SER A 222 -1.23 7.03 3.50
CA SER A 222 0.06 7.21 2.85
C SER A 222 1.01 8.15 3.58
N LEU A 223 0.51 9.25 4.14
CA LEU A 223 1.34 10.19 4.88
C LEU A 223 1.86 9.56 6.17
N ALA A 224 1.03 8.80 6.88
CA ALA A 224 1.40 8.09 8.09
C ALA A 224 2.45 7.00 7.82
N ALA A 225 2.20 6.15 6.82
CA ALA A 225 3.12 5.09 6.40
C ALA A 225 4.45 5.67 5.89
N GLY A 226 4.43 6.73 5.07
CA GLY A 226 5.63 7.39 4.59
C GLY A 226 6.44 8.08 5.71
N TRP A 227 5.79 8.64 6.73
CA TRP A 227 6.46 9.13 7.92
C TRP A 227 7.23 8.03 8.68
N ARG A 228 6.60 6.86 8.85
CA ARG A 228 7.28 5.70 9.46
C ARG A 228 8.34 5.10 8.56
N TYR A 229 8.18 5.10 7.24
CA TYR A 229 9.22 4.69 6.31
C TYR A 229 10.49 5.52 6.51
N MET A 230 10.37 6.85 6.60
CA MET A 230 11.51 7.75 6.79
C MET A 230 12.27 7.53 8.10
N THR A 231 11.57 7.09 9.14
CA THR A 231 12.10 6.99 10.52
C THR A 231 12.50 5.58 10.90
N SER A 232 11.81 4.56 10.39
CA SER A 232 11.91 3.16 10.83
C SER A 232 12.01 2.14 9.69
N GLY A 233 11.80 2.55 8.44
CA GLY A 233 11.95 1.70 7.24
C GLY A 233 10.65 1.04 6.78
N LEU A 234 10.76 0.29 5.68
CA LEU A 234 9.63 -0.31 4.94
C LEU A 234 8.73 -1.19 5.82
N VAL A 235 9.31 -2.05 6.68
CA VAL A 235 8.54 -2.94 7.57
C VAL A 235 7.58 -2.17 8.47
N ALA A 236 7.99 -1.00 8.97
CA ALA A 236 7.13 -0.17 9.80
C ALA A 236 6.00 0.51 9.00
N ALA A 237 6.24 0.80 7.72
CA ALA A 237 5.23 1.36 6.82
C ALA A 237 4.18 0.31 6.44
N ILE A 238 4.63 -0.91 6.10
CA ILE A 238 3.80 -2.11 5.91
C ILE A 238 2.91 -2.35 7.14
N GLY A 239 3.49 -2.26 8.34
CA GLY A 239 2.72 -2.42 9.57
C GLY A 239 1.58 -1.40 9.73
N ILE A 240 1.83 -0.10 9.46
CA ILE A 240 0.76 0.91 9.53
C ILE A 240 -0.37 0.56 8.58
N HIS A 241 -0.02 0.31 7.33
CA HIS A 241 -0.98 0.08 6.27
C HIS A 241 -1.81 -1.17 6.57
N PHE A 242 -1.14 -2.29 6.83
CA PHE A 242 -1.81 -3.54 7.18
C PHE A 242 -2.80 -3.37 8.33
N TRP A 243 -2.40 -2.72 9.43
CA TRP A 243 -3.30 -2.54 10.58
C TRP A 243 -4.42 -1.53 10.32
N ALA A 244 -4.22 -0.53 9.46
CA ALA A 244 -5.30 0.33 8.99
C ALA A 244 -6.34 -0.47 8.21
N ASP A 245 -5.89 -1.34 7.31
CA ASP A 245 -6.77 -2.20 6.52
C ASP A 245 -7.46 -3.26 7.35
N ILE A 246 -6.82 -3.78 8.41
CA ILE A 246 -7.51 -4.68 9.36
C ILE A 246 -8.71 -3.98 9.98
N VAL A 247 -8.56 -2.73 10.42
CA VAL A 247 -9.71 -2.00 10.97
C VAL A 247 -10.75 -1.71 9.88
N TRP A 248 -10.31 -1.23 8.72
CA TRP A 248 -11.16 -0.73 7.64
C TRP A 248 -11.85 -1.83 6.82
N HIS A 249 -11.14 -2.86 6.39
CA HIS A 249 -11.64 -3.93 5.52
C HIS A 249 -12.02 -5.23 6.25
N VAL A 250 -11.51 -5.47 7.47
CA VAL A 250 -11.81 -6.70 8.21
C VAL A 250 -12.79 -6.45 9.35
N ILE A 251 -12.47 -5.55 10.27
CA ILE A 251 -13.27 -5.35 11.49
C ILE A 251 -14.54 -4.57 11.19
N TRP A 252 -14.44 -3.43 10.51
CA TRP A 252 -15.58 -2.54 10.29
C TRP A 252 -16.75 -3.20 9.55
N PRO A 253 -16.56 -3.96 8.45
CA PRO A 253 -17.68 -4.61 7.78
C PRO A 253 -18.34 -5.76 8.56
N LEU A 254 -17.75 -6.19 9.68
CA LEU A 254 -18.24 -7.29 10.52
C LEU A 254 -19.03 -6.80 11.75
N VAL A 255 -19.11 -5.49 12.00
CA VAL A 255 -19.76 -4.89 13.19
C VAL A 255 -21.00 -4.07 12.85
#